data_AF-A0A652L8B6-F1
#
_entry.id   AF-A0A652L8B6-F1
#
_cell.length_a   1.000
_cell.length_b   1.000
_cell.length_c   1.000
_cell.angle_alpha   90.00
_cell.angle_beta   90.00
_cell.angle_gamma   90.00
#
_symmetry.space_group_name_H-M   'P 1'
#
loop_
_entity.id
_entity.type
_entity.pdbx_description
1 polymer ?
#
loop_
_entity_poly.entity_id
_entity_poly.type
_entity_poly.pdbx_seq_one_letter_code
_entity_poly.pdbx_strand_id
1 'polypeptide(L)'
;LGPDIVDGLARNGWDAVRRTTLPDPGPDPSRRLLVLGGPDGHLDPDEFTLVTLLRLRAAERESGLRSPTVAELTDARHQPLAPAGPQTDLVVGGRLVGLLMAQVSQTVELAGAFDELFSPVGNAVRLRPATDFVPAGTEASFAALVEAAGLHGATALGYRPGDSRIPLLNPPKTAVRCWSHEDVLIVVTTAAALRPDEGQARPDSETSPAR
;
A
#
# COMPACT_ATOMS: atom_id res chain seq x y z
N LEU A 1 -27.10 -13.91 17.45
CA LEU A 1 -26.74 -14.42 16.11
C LEU A 1 -27.02 -15.91 16.10
N GLY A 2 -27.79 -16.40 15.13
CA GLY A 2 -28.18 -17.82 15.09
C GLY A 2 -26.99 -18.76 14.82
N PRO A 3 -27.09 -20.05 15.19
CA PRO A 3 -26.00 -21.03 15.09
C PRO A 3 -25.50 -21.23 13.65
N ASP A 4 -26.36 -21.15 12.64
CA ASP A 4 -25.97 -21.29 11.23
C ASP A 4 -25.07 -20.14 10.73
N ILE A 5 -25.29 -18.94 11.28
CA ILE A 5 -24.43 -17.78 11.01
C ILE A 5 -23.07 -18.03 11.66
N VAL A 6 -23.02 -18.53 12.89
CA VAL A 6 -21.76 -18.82 13.62
C VAL A 6 -20.93 -19.89 12.91
N ASP A 7 -21.55 -20.95 12.38
CA ASP A 7 -20.87 -22.00 11.62
C ASP A 7 -20.37 -21.54 10.25
N GLY A 8 -21.09 -20.64 9.57
CA GLY A 8 -20.60 -19.98 8.36
C GLY A 8 -19.35 -19.13 8.61
N LEU A 9 -19.20 -18.59 9.83
CA LEU A 9 -18.13 -17.66 10.19
C LEU A 9 -16.82 -18.34 10.56
N ALA A 10 -16.88 -19.51 11.20
CA ALA A 10 -15.71 -20.35 11.43
C ALA A 10 -15.10 -20.83 10.10
N ARG A 11 -15.94 -21.10 9.09
CA ARG A 11 -15.52 -21.52 7.74
C ARG A 11 -14.82 -20.40 6.94
N ASN A 12 -15.09 -19.13 7.26
CA ASN A 12 -14.52 -17.97 6.57
C ASN A 12 -13.16 -17.52 7.13
N GLY A 13 -12.54 -18.34 7.98
CA GLY A 13 -11.28 -17.98 8.64
C GLY A 13 -11.42 -16.85 9.66
N TRP A 14 -12.64 -16.40 10.00
CA TRP A 14 -12.83 -15.33 10.98
C TRP A 14 -12.29 -15.70 12.37
N ASP A 15 -12.38 -16.96 12.80
CA ASP A 15 -11.76 -17.37 14.07
C ASP A 15 -10.23 -17.38 14.02
N ALA A 16 -9.64 -17.57 12.82
CA ALA A 16 -8.21 -17.37 12.61
C ALA A 16 -7.87 -15.87 12.63
N VAL A 17 -8.63 -15.01 11.94
CA VAL A 17 -8.48 -13.54 12.02
C VAL A 17 -8.67 -13.06 13.47
N ARG A 18 -9.65 -13.56 14.21
CA ARG A 18 -9.90 -13.17 15.60
C ARG A 18 -8.79 -13.63 16.54
N ARG A 19 -8.29 -14.87 16.42
CA ARG A 19 -7.19 -15.36 17.27
C ARG A 19 -5.83 -14.75 16.92
N THR A 20 -5.60 -14.41 15.66
CA THR A 20 -4.27 -13.96 15.17
C THR A 20 -4.17 -12.43 15.06
N THR A 21 -5.27 -11.73 14.85
CA THR A 21 -5.37 -10.27 14.71
C THR A 21 -5.91 -9.58 15.97
N LEU A 22 -6.61 -10.29 16.86
CA LEU A 22 -7.07 -9.78 18.17
C LEU A 22 -6.45 -10.48 19.42
N PRO A 23 -5.18 -10.94 19.45
CA PRO A 23 -4.47 -11.03 20.72
C PRO A 23 -3.96 -9.64 21.14
N ASP A 24 -3.82 -9.46 22.46
CA ASP A 24 -3.34 -8.29 23.20
C ASP A 24 -2.49 -7.27 22.40
N PRO A 25 -2.83 -5.96 22.39
CA PRO A 25 -2.29 -4.98 21.46
C PRO A 25 -0.84 -4.60 21.80
N GLY A 26 0.10 -5.31 21.18
CA GLY A 26 1.44 -4.77 20.93
C GLY A 26 1.39 -3.75 19.78
N PRO A 27 1.97 -2.55 19.93
CA PRO A 27 1.83 -1.45 18.97
C PRO A 27 2.86 -1.58 17.85
N ASP A 28 2.70 -2.55 16.94
CA ASP A 28 3.49 -2.54 15.71
C ASP A 28 2.72 -1.79 14.60
N PRO A 29 3.07 -0.52 14.31
CA PRO A 29 2.44 0.28 13.26
C PRO A 29 2.67 -0.28 11.85
N SER A 30 3.54 -1.28 11.69
CA SER A 30 3.92 -1.89 10.42
C SER A 30 2.94 -2.99 9.98
N ARG A 31 2.07 -3.46 10.88
CA ARG A 31 1.19 -4.60 10.61
C ARG A 31 0.05 -4.19 9.66
N ARG A 32 0.06 -4.76 8.45
CA ARG A 32 -1.02 -4.60 7.46
C ARG A 32 -1.88 -5.85 7.41
N LEU A 33 -3.19 -5.67 7.33
CA LEU A 33 -4.14 -6.74 7.10
C LEU A 33 -4.32 -6.93 5.58
N LEU A 34 -4.21 -8.16 5.10
CA LEU A 34 -4.60 -8.52 3.74
C LEU A 34 -5.84 -9.41 3.80
N VAL A 35 -6.94 -8.95 3.19
CA VAL A 35 -8.18 -9.72 3.04
C VAL A 35 -8.26 -10.18 1.59
N LEU A 36 -8.09 -11.48 1.37
CA LEU A 36 -8.18 -12.10 0.05
C LEU A 36 -9.61 -12.56 -0.24
N GLY A 37 -9.94 -12.67 -1.52
CA GLY A 37 -11.24 -13.16 -1.98
C GLY A 37 -11.60 -14.52 -1.38
N GLY A 38 -12.91 -14.82 -1.35
CA GLY A 38 -13.41 -16.13 -0.93
C GLY A 38 -12.90 -17.28 -1.80
N PRO A 39 -13.09 -18.54 -1.35
CA PRO A 39 -12.60 -19.72 -2.05
C PRO A 39 -13.15 -19.81 -3.48
N ASP A 40 -12.30 -20.32 -4.39
CA ASP A 40 -12.65 -20.53 -5.80
C ASP A 40 -13.92 -21.36 -5.96
N GLY A 41 -14.75 -21.01 -6.94
CA GLY A 41 -15.98 -21.73 -7.27
C GLY A 41 -17.23 -21.31 -6.50
N HIS A 42 -17.14 -20.29 -5.63
CA HIS A 42 -18.34 -19.64 -5.10
C HIS A 42 -19.02 -18.76 -6.15
N LEU A 43 -20.36 -18.67 -6.09
CA LEU A 43 -21.13 -17.84 -7.03
C LEU A 43 -20.79 -16.35 -6.88
N ASP A 44 -20.46 -15.92 -5.66
CA ASP A 44 -20.02 -14.58 -5.35
C ASP A 44 -18.89 -14.61 -4.28
N PRO A 45 -17.61 -14.66 -4.68
CA PRO A 45 -16.49 -14.71 -3.75
C PRO A 45 -16.34 -13.41 -2.93
N ASP A 46 -16.93 -12.30 -3.39
CA ASP A 46 -16.79 -10.99 -2.73
C ASP A 46 -17.65 -10.88 -1.47
N GLU A 47 -18.68 -11.71 -1.33
CA GLU A 47 -19.50 -11.78 -0.11
C GLU A 47 -18.63 -11.97 1.14
N PHE A 48 -17.64 -12.88 1.06
CA PHE A 48 -16.72 -13.16 2.14
C PHE A 48 -15.82 -11.97 2.47
N THR A 49 -15.30 -11.28 1.46
CA THR A 49 -14.50 -10.06 1.65
C THR A 49 -15.33 -8.98 2.33
N LEU A 50 -16.54 -8.71 1.83
CA LEU A 50 -17.44 -7.68 2.34
C LEU A 50 -17.82 -7.94 3.81
N VAL A 51 -18.21 -9.17 4.14
CA VAL A 51 -18.53 -9.57 5.53
C VAL A 51 -17.31 -9.43 6.43
N THR A 52 -16.12 -9.81 5.96
CA THR A 52 -14.88 -9.67 6.72
C THR A 52 -14.55 -8.21 7.01
N LEU A 53 -14.68 -7.34 6.02
CA LEU A 53 -14.47 -5.90 6.18
C LEU A 53 -15.49 -5.27 7.14
N LEU A 54 -16.76 -5.68 7.11
CA LEU A 54 -17.77 -5.20 8.06
C LEU A 54 -17.40 -5.56 9.50
N ARG A 55 -16.92 -6.78 9.73
CA ARG A 55 -16.49 -7.25 11.05
C ARG A 55 -15.25 -6.55 11.54
N LEU A 56 -14.26 -6.37 10.67
CA LEU A 56 -13.07 -5.59 10.98
C LEU A 56 -13.48 -4.19 11.44
N ARG A 57 -14.37 -3.52 10.70
CA ARG A 57 -14.88 -2.20 11.07
C ARG A 57 -15.66 -2.19 12.38
N ALA A 58 -16.34 -3.26 12.76
CA ALA A 58 -16.97 -3.38 14.07
C ALA A 58 -15.90 -3.48 15.18
N ALA A 59 -14.92 -4.37 15.03
CA ALA A 59 -13.83 -4.56 15.99
C ALA A 59 -12.96 -3.30 16.18
N GLU A 60 -12.68 -2.55 15.11
CA GLU A 60 -11.95 -1.29 15.20
C GLU A 60 -12.74 -0.20 15.95
N ARG A 61 -14.08 -0.22 15.89
CA ARG A 61 -14.92 0.71 16.65
C ARG A 61 -14.93 0.37 18.13
N GLU A 62 -14.94 -0.92 18.46
CA GLU A 62 -14.93 -1.42 19.84
C GLU A 62 -13.56 -1.19 20.50
N SER A 63 -12.47 -1.44 19.78
CA SER A 63 -11.10 -1.29 20.28
C SER A 63 -10.55 0.14 20.18
N GLY A 64 -11.10 0.96 19.28
CA GLY A 64 -10.54 2.28 18.92
C GLY A 64 -9.27 2.21 18.07
N LEU A 65 -8.76 1.01 17.77
CA LEU A 65 -7.55 0.78 16.99
C LEU A 65 -7.93 0.55 15.54
N ARG A 66 -7.28 1.27 14.62
CA ARG A 66 -7.46 1.10 13.17
C ARG A 66 -6.31 0.29 12.60
N SER A 67 -6.62 -0.59 11.65
CA SER A 67 -5.63 -1.42 10.96
C SER A 67 -5.53 -1.04 9.49
N PRO A 68 -4.35 -0.65 8.98
CA PRO A 68 -4.13 -0.54 7.54
C PRO A 68 -4.48 -1.85 6.84
N THR A 69 -5.41 -1.81 5.91
CA THR A 69 -6.02 -3.00 5.31
C THR A 69 -5.99 -2.89 3.80
N VAL A 70 -5.57 -3.96 3.13
CA VAL A 70 -5.77 -4.16 1.70
C VAL A 70 -6.78 -5.27 1.52
N ALA A 71 -7.84 -5.04 0.76
CA ALA A 71 -8.88 -6.02 0.50
C ALA A 71 -9.02 -6.27 -1.00
N GLU A 72 -9.12 -7.54 -1.37
CA GLU A 72 -9.38 -7.95 -2.74
C GLU A 72 -10.88 -8.11 -3.00
N LEU A 73 -11.33 -7.55 -4.12
CA LEU A 73 -12.63 -7.80 -4.73
C LEU A 73 -12.41 -8.32 -6.15
N THR A 74 -13.26 -9.24 -6.57
CA THR A 74 -13.27 -9.80 -7.92
C THR A 74 -14.08 -8.92 -8.86
N ASP A 75 -15.22 -8.39 -8.38
CA ASP A 75 -16.15 -7.58 -9.16
C ASP A 75 -16.15 -6.10 -8.74
N ALA A 76 -15.94 -5.21 -9.71
CA ALA A 76 -15.98 -3.77 -9.50
C ALA A 76 -17.35 -3.26 -9.01
N ARG A 77 -18.44 -3.99 -9.31
CA ARG A 77 -19.80 -3.65 -8.88
C ARG A 77 -19.98 -3.73 -7.36
N HIS A 78 -19.14 -4.50 -6.67
CA HIS A 78 -19.17 -4.63 -5.21
C HIS A 78 -18.31 -3.60 -4.49
N GLN A 79 -17.46 -2.85 -5.21
CA GLN A 79 -16.62 -1.82 -4.64
C GLN A 79 -17.40 -0.76 -3.84
N PRO A 80 -18.56 -0.25 -4.29
CA PRO A 80 -19.36 0.70 -3.50
C PRO A 80 -20.00 0.11 -2.24
N LEU A 81 -20.11 -1.22 -2.15
CA LEU A 81 -20.70 -1.93 -0.99
C LEU A 81 -19.67 -2.17 0.12
N ALA A 82 -18.38 -2.14 -0.21
CA ALA A 82 -17.32 -2.41 0.73
C ALA A 82 -17.24 -1.29 1.80
N PRO A 83 -17.20 -1.63 3.10
CA PRO A 83 -17.07 -0.64 4.18
C PRO A 83 -15.61 -0.17 4.31
N ALA A 84 -15.05 0.28 3.19
CA ALA A 84 -13.73 0.88 3.13
C ALA A 84 -13.76 2.25 3.80
N GLY A 85 -12.86 2.43 4.76
CA GLY A 85 -12.57 3.70 5.40
C GLY A 85 -11.18 4.18 5.03
N PRO A 86 -10.68 5.25 5.66
CA PRO A 86 -9.46 5.96 5.22
C PRO A 86 -8.16 5.15 5.16
N GLN A 87 -8.12 3.98 5.81
CA GLN A 87 -6.97 3.08 5.87
C GLN A 87 -7.26 1.72 5.21
N THR A 88 -8.33 1.62 4.42
CA THR A 88 -8.65 0.41 3.65
C THR A 88 -8.53 0.69 2.17
N ASP A 89 -7.55 0.06 1.54
CA ASP A 89 -7.38 0.06 0.10
C ASP A 89 -8.08 -1.16 -0.50
N LEU A 90 -8.88 -0.93 -1.54
CA LEU A 90 -9.57 -1.99 -2.27
C LEU A 90 -8.87 -2.23 -3.60
N VAL A 91 -8.50 -3.48 -3.85
CA VAL A 91 -7.94 -3.94 -5.12
C VAL A 91 -9.03 -4.75 -5.83
N VAL A 92 -9.49 -4.24 -6.97
CA VAL A 92 -10.43 -4.97 -7.83
C VAL A 92 -9.65 -5.78 -8.86
N GLY A 93 -9.37 -7.05 -8.55
CA GLY A 93 -8.47 -7.91 -9.33
C GLY A 93 -8.89 -8.04 -10.79
N GLY A 94 -10.17 -8.35 -11.04
CA GLY A 94 -10.70 -8.51 -12.40
C GLY A 94 -10.56 -7.23 -13.25
N ARG A 95 -10.75 -6.05 -12.64
CA ARG A 95 -10.57 -4.76 -13.34
C ARG A 95 -9.10 -4.50 -13.66
N LEU A 96 -8.19 -4.78 -12.73
CA LEU A 96 -6.75 -4.61 -12.94
C LEU A 96 -6.27 -5.49 -14.10
N VAL A 97 -6.60 -6.78 -14.08
CA VAL A 97 -6.24 -7.72 -15.15
C VAL A 97 -6.80 -7.26 -16.49
N GLY A 98 -8.08 -6.83 -16.52
CA GLY A 98 -8.69 -6.31 -17.74
C GLY A 98 -7.96 -5.08 -18.32
N LEU A 99 -7.53 -4.14 -17.47
CA LEU A 99 -6.75 -2.97 -17.91
C LEU A 99 -5.36 -3.34 -18.40
N LEU A 100 -4.69 -4.32 -17.77
CA LEU A 100 -3.39 -4.80 -18.22
C LEU A 100 -3.50 -5.49 -19.59
N MET A 101 -4.49 -6.38 -19.76
CA MET A 101 -4.73 -7.06 -21.03
C MET A 101 -5.08 -6.09 -22.15
N ALA A 102 -5.88 -5.06 -21.88
CA ALA A 102 -6.20 -4.02 -22.87
C ALA A 102 -4.96 -3.23 -23.32
N GLN A 103 -3.99 -3.01 -22.43
CA GLN A 103 -2.72 -2.35 -22.77
C GLN A 103 -1.80 -3.28 -23.55
N VAL A 104 -1.63 -4.53 -23.11
CA VAL A 104 -0.81 -5.54 -23.80
C VAL A 104 -1.36 -5.85 -25.20
N SER A 105 -2.68 -5.87 -25.37
CA SER A 105 -3.32 -6.07 -26.68
C SER A 105 -3.02 -4.96 -27.69
N GLN A 106 -2.66 -3.76 -27.22
CA GLN A 106 -2.27 -2.63 -28.08
C GLN A 106 -0.75 -2.59 -28.31
N THR A 107 0.03 -2.96 -27.30
CA THR A 107 1.49 -2.93 -27.33
C THR A 107 2.04 -4.15 -26.58
N VAL A 108 2.43 -5.19 -27.33
CA VAL A 108 2.84 -6.48 -26.77
C VAL A 108 4.08 -6.37 -25.88
N GLU A 109 4.95 -5.41 -26.17
CA GLU A 109 6.17 -5.14 -25.41
C GLU A 109 5.89 -4.71 -23.96
N LEU A 110 4.68 -4.19 -23.67
CA LEU A 110 4.28 -3.84 -22.31
C LEU A 110 4.16 -5.07 -21.39
N ALA A 111 3.95 -6.27 -21.95
CA ALA A 111 3.90 -7.48 -21.14
C ALA A 111 5.18 -7.66 -20.32
N GLY A 112 6.35 -7.51 -20.95
CA GLY A 112 7.64 -7.62 -20.25
C GLY A 112 7.86 -6.54 -19.20
N ALA A 113 7.34 -5.32 -19.43
CA ALA A 113 7.40 -4.25 -18.43
C ALA A 113 6.50 -4.55 -17.21
N PHE A 114 5.30 -5.10 -17.43
CA PHE A 114 4.42 -5.52 -16.34
C PHE A 114 4.98 -6.71 -15.56
N ASP A 115 5.56 -7.70 -16.26
CA ASP A 115 6.22 -8.84 -15.61
C ASP A 115 7.36 -8.39 -14.69
N GLU A 116 8.19 -7.45 -15.14
CA GLU A 116 9.25 -6.85 -14.31
C GLU A 116 8.67 -6.08 -13.12
N LEU A 117 7.68 -5.21 -13.34
CA LEU A 117 7.12 -4.37 -12.27
C LEU A 117 6.32 -5.13 -11.21
N PHE A 118 5.71 -6.27 -11.58
CA PHE A 118 4.98 -7.13 -10.65
C PHE A 118 5.83 -8.28 -10.09
N SER A 119 7.07 -8.42 -10.56
CA SER A 119 8.01 -9.38 -10.00
C SER A 119 8.32 -9.04 -8.52
N PRO A 120 8.44 -10.05 -7.64
CA PRO A 120 8.88 -9.82 -6.26
C PRO A 120 10.34 -9.33 -6.16
N VAL A 121 11.10 -9.45 -7.25
CA VAL A 121 12.51 -9.07 -7.35
C VAL A 121 12.74 -8.17 -8.57
N GLY A 122 13.79 -7.35 -8.52
CA GLY A 122 14.11 -6.44 -9.62
C GLY A 122 13.56 -5.04 -9.38
N ASN A 123 13.12 -4.39 -10.46
CA ASN A 123 12.64 -3.01 -10.43
C ASN A 123 11.21 -2.91 -9.89
N ALA A 124 11.00 -2.01 -8.94
CA ALA A 124 9.67 -1.75 -8.39
C ALA A 124 9.39 -0.24 -8.34
N VAL A 125 8.11 0.11 -8.38
CA VAL A 125 7.66 1.47 -8.05
C VAL A 125 7.84 1.69 -6.55
N ARG A 126 8.58 2.72 -6.17
CA ARG A 126 8.86 3.10 -4.79
C ARG A 126 8.50 4.54 -4.53
N LEU A 127 8.03 4.77 -3.31
CA LEU A 127 7.81 6.09 -2.75
C LEU A 127 9.03 6.42 -1.88
N ARG A 128 9.75 7.48 -2.24
CA ARG A 128 10.92 7.94 -1.48
C ARG A 128 10.75 9.41 -1.10
N PRO A 129 11.22 9.85 0.07
CA PRO A 129 11.25 11.27 0.38
C PRO A 129 11.96 12.05 -0.74
N ALA A 130 11.42 13.20 -1.15
CA ALA A 130 12.08 14.04 -2.15
C ALA A 130 13.47 14.48 -1.67
N THR A 131 13.65 14.59 -0.36
CA THR A 131 14.90 14.93 0.31
C THR A 131 16.04 13.94 0.12
N ASP A 132 15.76 12.74 -0.37
CA ASP A 132 16.78 11.79 -0.80
C ASP A 132 17.52 12.27 -2.06
N PHE A 133 16.93 13.20 -2.82
CA PHE A 133 17.42 13.64 -4.13
C PHE A 133 17.68 15.15 -4.21
N VAL A 134 16.99 15.96 -3.39
CA VAL A 134 17.13 17.42 -3.36
C VAL A 134 16.98 17.94 -1.93
N PRO A 135 17.83 18.86 -1.43
CA PRO A 135 17.68 19.39 -0.08
C PRO A 135 16.32 20.10 0.11
N ALA A 136 15.73 19.98 1.30
CA ALA A 136 14.50 20.70 1.63
C ALA A 136 14.70 22.23 1.55
N GLY A 137 13.67 22.95 1.09
CA GLY A 137 13.71 24.37 0.82
C GLY A 137 14.31 24.74 -0.55
N THR A 138 14.81 23.76 -1.31
CA THR A 138 15.37 24.03 -2.64
C THR A 138 14.27 24.21 -3.67
N GLU A 139 14.36 25.28 -4.45
CA GLU A 139 13.54 25.48 -5.63
C GLU A 139 14.18 24.77 -6.83
N ALA A 140 13.52 23.72 -7.34
CA ALA A 140 14.06 22.90 -8.42
C ALA A 140 12.95 22.39 -9.36
N SER A 141 13.31 22.21 -10.63
CA SER A 141 12.40 21.64 -11.63
C SER A 141 12.25 20.13 -11.47
N PHE A 142 11.16 19.56 -11.98
CA PHE A 142 11.03 18.09 -12.02
C PHE A 142 12.14 17.43 -12.87
N ALA A 143 12.66 18.11 -13.89
CA ALA A 143 13.83 17.63 -14.63
C ALA A 143 15.06 17.43 -13.73
N ALA A 144 15.33 18.37 -12.82
CA ALA A 144 16.43 18.26 -11.87
C ALA A 144 16.26 17.05 -10.93
N LEU A 145 15.02 16.77 -10.50
CA LEU A 145 14.72 15.58 -9.68
C LEU A 145 14.88 14.28 -10.47
N VAL A 146 14.57 14.29 -11.76
CA VAL A 146 14.77 13.13 -12.65
C VAL A 146 16.26 12.85 -12.81
N GLU A 147 17.08 13.89 -13.02
CA GLU A 147 18.53 13.78 -13.09
C GLU A 147 19.13 13.29 -11.77
N ALA A 148 18.73 13.90 -10.64
CA ALA A 148 19.18 13.49 -9.32
C ALA A 148 18.79 12.03 -9.01
N ALA A 149 17.57 11.60 -9.35
CA ALA A 149 17.16 10.21 -9.21
C ALA A 149 18.02 9.27 -10.08
N GLY A 150 18.34 9.67 -11.31
CA GLY A 150 19.21 8.94 -12.23
C GLY A 150 20.61 8.67 -11.64
N LEU A 151 21.20 9.67 -10.98
CA LEU A 151 22.48 9.53 -10.28
C LEU A 151 22.44 8.50 -9.14
N HIS A 152 21.25 8.19 -8.62
CA HIS A 152 21.02 7.18 -7.58
C HIS A 152 20.52 5.84 -8.14
N GLY A 153 20.62 5.61 -9.47
CA GLY A 153 20.14 4.38 -10.09
C GLY A 153 18.62 4.23 -10.04
N ALA A 154 17.89 5.35 -10.05
CA ALA A 154 16.44 5.39 -10.02
C ALA A 154 15.89 6.24 -11.17
N THR A 155 14.67 5.95 -11.62
CA THR A 155 13.96 6.75 -12.62
C THR A 155 12.74 7.39 -11.98
N ALA A 156 12.72 8.72 -11.89
CA ALA A 156 11.56 9.45 -11.35
C ALA A 156 10.38 9.45 -12.34
N LEU A 157 9.24 8.91 -11.90
CA LEU A 157 7.98 8.89 -12.63
C LEU A 157 7.09 10.10 -12.32
N GLY A 158 7.23 10.67 -11.12
CA GLY A 158 6.36 11.74 -10.63
C GLY A 158 6.61 12.05 -9.18
N TYR A 159 5.70 12.80 -8.55
CA TYR A 159 5.78 13.13 -7.13
C TYR A 159 4.39 13.32 -6.51
N ARG A 160 4.31 13.21 -5.18
CA ARG A 160 3.16 13.61 -4.38
C ARG A 160 3.58 14.77 -3.47
N PRO A 161 2.98 15.96 -3.63
CA PRO A 161 3.18 17.07 -2.69
C PRO A 161 2.79 16.68 -1.27
N GLY A 162 3.47 17.23 -0.26
CA GLY A 162 3.13 17.01 1.16
C GLY A 162 1.71 17.38 1.53
N ASP A 163 1.20 18.46 0.95
CA ASP A 163 -0.14 19.01 1.14
C ASP A 163 -1.24 18.32 0.30
N SER A 164 -0.86 17.34 -0.54
CA SER A 164 -1.78 16.62 -1.41
C SER A 164 -1.74 15.11 -1.16
N ARG A 165 -2.92 14.49 -1.20
CA ARG A 165 -3.05 13.03 -1.24
C ARG A 165 -2.96 12.48 -2.67
N ILE A 166 -3.05 13.34 -3.68
CA ILE A 166 -3.10 12.95 -5.09
C ILE A 166 -1.68 13.04 -5.67
N PRO A 167 -1.11 11.92 -6.16
CA PRO A 167 0.17 11.95 -6.86
C PRO A 167 0.03 12.55 -8.26
N LEU A 168 1.06 13.26 -8.69
CA LEU A 168 1.24 13.76 -10.05
C LEU A 168 2.24 12.87 -10.79
N LEU A 169 1.74 12.06 -11.71
CA LEU A 169 2.56 11.23 -12.59
C LEU A 169 2.88 11.97 -13.88
N ASN A 170 4.12 11.81 -14.36
CA ASN A 170 4.68 12.50 -15.51
C ASN A 170 4.37 14.01 -15.56
N PRO A 171 4.68 14.78 -14.49
CA PRO A 171 4.48 16.22 -14.50
C PRO A 171 5.41 16.89 -15.54
N PRO A 172 5.10 18.11 -16.01
CA PRO A 172 5.96 18.83 -16.94
C PRO A 172 7.39 18.94 -16.41
N LYS A 173 8.39 18.63 -17.25
CA LYS A 173 9.80 18.66 -16.85
C LYS A 173 10.28 20.05 -16.40
N THR A 174 9.64 21.09 -16.91
CA THR A 174 9.87 22.49 -16.56
C THR A 174 9.12 22.95 -15.31
N ALA A 175 8.24 22.13 -14.72
CA ALA A 175 7.52 22.51 -13.51
C ALA A 175 8.50 22.69 -12.35
N VAL A 176 8.62 23.91 -11.85
CA VAL A 176 9.46 24.30 -10.72
C VAL A 176 8.62 24.35 -9.45
N ARG A 177 9.18 23.87 -8.34
CA ARG A 177 8.60 24.02 -7.01
C ARG A 177 9.68 24.02 -5.93
N CYS A 178 9.31 24.54 -4.77
CA CYS A 178 10.09 24.37 -3.54
C CYS A 178 9.79 22.99 -2.93
N TRP A 179 10.83 22.18 -2.74
CA TRP A 179 10.73 20.82 -2.23
C TRP A 179 10.84 20.78 -0.70
N SER A 180 10.01 19.97 -0.04
CA SER A 180 9.96 19.84 1.42
C SER A 180 10.15 18.39 1.89
N HIS A 181 10.27 18.20 3.21
CA HIS A 181 10.34 16.87 3.82
C HIS A 181 9.07 16.04 3.67
N GLU A 182 7.93 16.67 3.38
CA GLU A 182 6.64 15.98 3.24
C GLU A 182 6.40 15.49 1.81
N ASP A 183 7.19 15.98 0.86
CA ASP A 183 7.10 15.61 -0.53
C ASP A 183 7.69 14.23 -0.77
N VAL A 184 7.00 13.45 -1.59
CA VAL A 184 7.40 12.10 -1.96
C VAL A 184 7.66 12.03 -3.45
N LEU A 185 8.84 11.59 -3.83
CA LEU A 185 9.18 11.24 -5.21
C LEU A 185 8.74 9.79 -5.49
N ILE A 186 8.10 9.59 -6.64
CA ILE A 186 7.67 8.29 -7.14
C ILE A 186 8.74 7.85 -8.13
N VAL A 187 9.46 6.78 -7.82
CA VAL A 187 10.59 6.30 -8.60
C VAL A 187 10.46 4.83 -8.97
N VAL A 188 11.04 4.43 -10.09
CA VAL A 188 11.34 3.02 -10.37
C VAL A 188 12.80 2.78 -10.02
N THR A 189 13.07 1.80 -9.18
CA THR A 189 14.43 1.41 -8.83
C THR A 189 14.46 -0.03 -8.34
N THR A 190 15.64 -0.64 -8.42
CA THR A 190 15.84 -2.02 -7.99
C THR A 190 15.62 -2.17 -6.48
N ALA A 191 15.12 -3.32 -6.07
CA ALA A 191 15.12 -3.68 -4.66
C ALA A 191 16.57 -3.80 -4.16
N ALA A 192 16.96 -2.94 -3.21
CA ALA A 192 17.83 -3.44 -2.16
C ALA A 192 17.04 -4.57 -1.50
N ALA A 193 17.56 -5.80 -1.51
CA ALA A 193 16.89 -6.98 -0.97
C ALA A 193 16.17 -6.60 0.32
N LEU A 194 14.87 -6.92 0.41
CA LEU A 194 14.03 -6.63 1.57
C LEU A 194 14.72 -7.21 2.81
N ARG A 195 15.54 -6.42 3.49
CA ARG A 195 16.02 -6.77 4.82
C ARG A 195 14.79 -6.55 5.70
N PRO A 196 14.28 -7.60 6.37
CA PRO A 196 13.28 -7.36 7.40
C PRO A 196 13.88 -6.32 8.34
N ASP A 197 13.15 -5.23 8.53
CA ASP A 197 13.53 -4.08 9.32
C ASP A 197 13.74 -4.56 10.77
N GLU A 198 14.99 -4.86 11.13
CA GLU A 198 15.38 -4.99 12.54
C GLU A 198 15.23 -3.59 13.13
N GLY A 199 14.14 -3.41 13.88
CA GLY A 199 13.72 -2.15 14.46
C GLY A 199 14.91 -1.34 14.96
N GLN A 200 15.06 -0.14 14.39
CA GLN A 200 15.96 0.87 14.91
C GLN A 200 15.49 1.24 16.33
N ALA A 201 15.97 0.50 17.31
CA ALA A 201 15.89 0.86 18.71
C ALA A 201 16.58 2.22 18.87
N ARG A 202 15.76 3.22 19.19
CA ARG A 202 16.22 4.54 19.62
C ARG A 202 17.17 4.32 20.81
N PRO A 203 18.41 4.80 20.79
CA PRO A 203 19.29 4.62 21.93
C PRO A 203 18.68 5.37 23.11
N ASP A 204 18.38 4.63 24.18
CA ASP A 204 17.99 5.17 25.46
C ASP A 204 19.06 6.17 25.90
N SER A 205 18.64 7.41 26.14
CA SER A 205 19.48 8.43 26.74
C SER A 205 19.83 7.98 28.16
N GLU A 206 21.05 7.46 28.33
CA GLU A 206 21.64 7.21 29.64
C GLU A 206 21.51 8.45 30.53
N THR A 207 20.78 8.28 31.63
CA THR A 207 20.71 9.26 32.70
C THR A 207 22.04 9.19 33.47
N SER A 208 22.88 10.21 33.29
CA SER A 208 24.10 10.44 34.06
C SER A 208 23.78 10.62 35.56
N PRO A 209 24.49 9.96 36.50
CA PRO A 209 24.32 10.22 37.91
C PRO A 209 25.08 11.49 38.30
N ALA A 210 24.35 12.47 38.85
CA ALA A 210 24.96 13.61 39.52
C ALA A 210 25.53 13.20 40.88
N ARG A 211 26.68 13.82 41.20
CA ARG A 211 27.45 13.77 42.44
C ARG A 211 26.64 13.93 43.72
#